data_AF-A0A4V1M3J5-F1
#
_entry.id   AF-A0A4V1M3J5-F1
#
_cell.length_a   1.000
_cell.length_b   1.000
_cell.length_c   1.000
_cell.angle_alpha   90.00
_cell.angle_beta   90.00
_cell.angle_gamma   90.00
#
_symmetry.space_group_name_H-M   'P 1'
#
loop_
_entity.id
_entity.type
_entity.pdbx_description
1 polymer ?
#
loop_
_entity_poly.entity_id
_entity_poly.type
_entity_poly.pdbx_seq_one_letter_code
_entity_poly.pdbx_strand_id
1 'polypeptide(L)'
;MSNTIRSPELEISSILHGGIHHPLLRSWQANGRTLTKSMFIYPIFISDNPDAEEIISTLPGQKRWGINKLESFLGPLVKKGLKSVILFGVPMKIQKDAIGSAADSPETPVILALQLLSKLFPQLLLVIDVCLCEYTSHGHCGILSSLPNPTHSDQPTIDAQASAERVAEVAINYAKAGAHVVAPSDMMDGRIRTIKLGLMRSGLANRCAIMSYSAKFASGMYGPFRDATGNAPMFGNRKCYQLPPNGRGIARRAIRRDAAEGADILMVKPALPYLDIISDCAQIAPEYPVACYQVSGEYAMVVAGAEKGIYDLKAMAFETTEGMVRAGASIILSYFTPQFLDWLGEER
;
A
#
# COMPACT_ATOMS: atom_id res chain seq x y z
N MET A 1 15.17 44.72 43.91
CA MET A 1 14.80 43.46 44.57
C MET A 1 14.63 42.41 43.48
N SER A 2 15.51 41.42 43.44
CA SER A 2 15.43 40.32 42.45
C SER A 2 14.30 39.38 42.87
N ASN A 3 13.19 39.39 42.14
CA ASN A 3 12.15 38.37 42.26
C ASN A 3 12.68 37.09 41.62
N THR A 4 13.44 36.32 42.39
CA THR A 4 13.91 35.00 41.94
C THR A 4 12.74 34.03 42.06
N ILE A 5 12.14 33.67 40.93
CA ILE A 5 11.13 32.62 40.86
C ILE A 5 11.83 31.29 41.16
N ARG A 6 11.38 30.56 42.20
CA ARG A 6 11.83 29.19 42.50
C ARG A 6 10.74 28.20 42.08
N SER A 7 11.13 27.15 41.37
CA SER A 7 10.22 26.04 41.08
C SER A 7 9.91 25.25 42.35
N PRO A 8 8.72 24.63 42.45
CA PRO A 8 8.46 23.64 43.49
C PRO A 8 9.40 22.43 43.37
N GLU A 9 9.53 21.67 44.46
CA GLU A 9 10.23 20.37 44.41
C GLU A 9 9.53 19.42 43.43
N LEU A 10 10.31 18.65 42.69
CA LEU A 10 9.78 17.71 41.70
C LEU A 10 9.43 16.38 42.37
N GLU A 11 8.20 15.91 42.13
CA GLU A 11 7.75 14.59 42.54
C GLU A 11 8.42 13.48 41.71
N ILE A 12 8.65 12.31 42.33
CA ILE A 12 9.26 11.14 41.68
C ILE A 12 8.48 10.74 40.40
N SER A 13 7.14 10.82 40.45
CA SER A 13 6.27 10.51 39.30
C SER A 13 6.50 11.39 38.07
N SER A 14 7.14 12.55 38.23
CA SER A 14 7.43 13.51 37.16
C SER A 14 8.79 13.27 36.50
N ILE A 15 9.62 12.37 37.03
CA ILE A 15 11.00 12.15 36.57
C ILE A 15 11.05 11.06 35.49
N LEU A 16 10.95 11.47 34.22
CA LEU A 16 10.97 10.54 33.07
C LEU A 16 12.31 10.50 32.32
N HIS A 17 13.17 11.51 32.47
CA HIS A 17 14.42 11.63 31.71
C HIS A 17 15.40 10.46 31.92
N GLY A 18 15.30 9.77 33.06
CA GLY A 18 16.05 8.54 33.32
C GLY A 18 15.89 7.49 32.21
N GLY A 19 14.71 7.40 31.57
CA GLY A 19 14.43 6.42 30.52
C GLY A 19 14.86 6.79 29.09
N ILE A 20 15.43 7.99 28.85
CA ILE A 20 15.74 8.50 27.50
C ILE A 20 17.10 9.20 27.35
N HIS A 21 17.86 9.38 28.44
CA HIS A 21 19.10 10.15 28.42
C HIS A 21 20.20 9.51 27.54
N HIS A 22 20.28 8.19 27.48
CA HIS A 22 21.25 7.44 26.67
C HIS A 22 20.65 7.01 25.31
N PRO A 23 21.41 7.01 24.18
CA PRO A 23 20.90 6.58 22.87
C PRO A 23 20.22 5.21 22.88
N LEU A 24 20.83 4.21 23.54
CA LEU A 24 20.25 2.87 23.69
C LEU A 24 18.94 2.87 24.50
N LEU A 25 18.81 3.75 25.50
CA LEU A 25 17.56 3.83 26.26
C LEU A 25 16.43 4.38 25.39
N ARG A 26 16.71 5.35 24.51
CA ARG A 26 15.73 5.84 23.53
C ARG A 26 15.28 4.75 22.57
N SER A 27 16.19 3.87 22.11
CA SER A 27 15.80 2.76 21.24
C SER A 27 14.98 1.70 21.98
N TRP A 28 15.26 1.45 23.27
CA TRP A 28 14.46 0.53 24.09
C TRP A 28 13.02 1.02 24.32
N GLN A 29 12.76 2.33 24.30
CA GLN A 29 11.39 2.87 24.35
C GLN A 29 10.53 2.48 23.14
N ALA A 30 11.14 1.97 22.06
CA ALA A 30 10.41 1.40 20.94
C ALA A 30 9.78 0.02 21.26
N ASN A 31 10.02 -0.54 22.46
CA ASN A 31 9.46 -1.82 22.91
C ASN A 31 9.70 -2.98 21.93
N GLY A 32 10.92 -3.07 21.39
CA GLY A 32 11.31 -4.09 20.41
C GLY A 32 10.81 -3.85 18.98
N ARG A 33 10.08 -2.76 18.72
CA ARG A 33 9.60 -2.40 17.37
C ARG A 33 10.61 -1.50 16.66
N THR A 34 11.67 -2.11 16.13
CA THR A 34 12.69 -1.41 15.35
C THR A 34 12.48 -1.60 13.85
N LEU A 35 12.75 -0.57 13.07
CA LEU A 35 12.70 -0.65 11.61
C LEU A 35 13.77 -1.64 11.11
N THR A 36 13.35 -2.57 10.26
CA THR A 36 14.26 -3.48 9.57
C THR A 36 13.97 -3.46 8.06
N LYS A 37 14.97 -3.83 7.25
CA LYS A 37 14.84 -3.85 5.79
C LYS A 37 13.69 -4.74 5.31
N SER A 38 13.40 -5.84 6.01
CA SER A 38 12.34 -6.78 5.65
C SER A 38 10.92 -6.26 5.86
N MET A 39 10.75 -5.16 6.61
CA MET A 39 9.43 -4.52 6.76
C MET A 39 8.98 -3.82 5.47
N PHE A 40 9.91 -3.46 4.60
CA PHE A 40 9.61 -2.63 3.42
C PHE A 40 9.16 -3.46 2.22
N ILE A 41 8.07 -3.01 1.60
CA ILE A 41 7.61 -3.47 0.29
C ILE A 41 7.76 -2.29 -0.68
N TYR A 42 8.52 -2.48 -1.76
CA TYR A 42 8.75 -1.42 -2.74
C TYR A 42 7.67 -1.41 -3.83
N PRO A 43 6.87 -0.33 -3.97
CA PRO A 43 5.94 -0.18 -5.08
C PRO A 43 6.65 0.07 -6.41
N ILE A 44 6.34 -0.71 -7.44
CA ILE A 44 6.91 -0.53 -8.78
C ILE A 44 5.83 -0.55 -9.86
N PHE A 45 6.00 0.29 -10.88
CA PHE A 45 5.05 0.48 -11.98
C PHE A 45 5.57 -0.18 -13.25
N ILE A 46 4.79 -1.10 -13.81
CA ILE A 46 5.19 -1.92 -14.96
C ILE A 46 4.45 -1.43 -16.20
N SER A 47 5.18 -0.88 -17.15
CA SER A 47 4.68 -0.47 -18.46
C SER A 47 4.50 -1.66 -19.39
N ASP A 48 3.58 -1.55 -20.35
CA ASP A 48 3.43 -2.50 -21.46
C ASP A 48 4.39 -2.22 -22.63
N ASN A 49 5.19 -1.15 -22.56
CA ASN A 49 6.37 -0.98 -23.39
C ASN A 49 7.58 -1.70 -22.76
N PRO A 50 8.09 -2.80 -23.36
CA PRO A 50 9.12 -3.64 -22.75
C PRO A 50 10.42 -2.92 -22.41
N ASP A 51 10.74 -1.83 -23.11
CA ASP A 51 11.98 -1.08 -22.93
C ASP A 51 11.81 0.26 -22.21
N ALA A 52 10.61 0.52 -21.65
CA ALA A 52 10.29 1.79 -20.99
C ALA A 52 11.17 2.08 -19.78
N GLU A 53 11.49 3.36 -19.63
CA GLU A 53 12.12 3.98 -18.46
C GLU A 53 11.54 5.39 -18.30
N GLU A 54 10.24 5.47 -18.04
CA GLU A 54 9.48 6.73 -18.11
C GLU A 54 9.43 7.40 -16.73
N ILE A 55 9.95 8.62 -16.62
CA ILE A 55 9.91 9.39 -15.37
C ILE A 55 8.46 9.75 -15.02
N ILE A 56 8.10 9.58 -13.74
CA ILE A 56 6.84 10.07 -13.19
C ILE A 56 7.13 11.40 -12.49
N SER A 57 6.91 12.51 -13.18
CA SER A 57 7.32 13.85 -12.71
C SER A 57 6.74 14.25 -11.34
N THR A 58 5.51 13.83 -11.06
CA THR A 58 4.84 14.13 -9.78
C THR A 58 5.25 13.19 -8.64
N LEU A 59 6.04 12.15 -8.93
CA LEU A 59 6.52 11.17 -7.98
C LEU A 59 8.05 11.05 -8.06
N PRO A 60 8.79 11.98 -7.43
CA PRO A 60 10.23 12.14 -7.60
C PRO A 60 11.03 10.84 -7.41
N GLY A 61 11.93 10.54 -8.35
CA GLY A 61 12.78 9.34 -8.32
C GLY A 61 12.09 8.05 -8.76
N GLN A 62 10.78 8.06 -9.04
CA GLN A 62 10.05 6.88 -9.52
C GLN A 62 9.86 6.93 -11.04
N LYS A 63 9.77 5.74 -11.64
CA LYS A 63 9.58 5.55 -13.08
C LYS A 63 8.58 4.45 -13.37
N ARG A 64 8.01 4.45 -14.58
CA ARG A 64 7.39 3.27 -15.18
C ARG A 64 8.47 2.47 -15.91
N TRP A 65 8.54 1.19 -15.59
CA TRP A 65 9.58 0.29 -16.08
C TRP A 65 9.00 -0.70 -17.07
N GLY A 66 9.67 -0.85 -18.20
CA GLY A 66 9.46 -1.96 -19.10
C GLY A 66 10.09 -3.24 -18.54
N ILE A 67 9.54 -4.39 -18.92
CA ILE A 67 9.97 -5.70 -18.42
C ILE A 67 11.47 -5.97 -18.66
N ASN A 68 12.03 -5.52 -19.78
CA ASN A 68 13.45 -5.72 -20.14
C ASN A 68 14.41 -4.92 -19.24
N LYS A 69 13.90 -3.95 -18.47
CA LYS A 69 14.69 -3.12 -17.55
C LYS A 69 14.65 -3.61 -16.11
N LEU A 70 13.76 -4.55 -15.77
CA LEU A 70 13.51 -4.93 -14.39
C LEU A 70 14.70 -5.61 -13.70
N GLU A 71 15.49 -6.40 -14.44
CA GLU A 71 16.67 -7.06 -13.86
C GLU A 71 17.73 -6.04 -13.42
N SER A 72 18.09 -5.11 -14.30
CA SER A 72 19.09 -4.08 -14.00
C SER A 72 18.61 -3.09 -12.95
N PHE A 73 17.30 -2.79 -12.92
CA PHE A 73 16.68 -1.93 -11.93
C PHE A 73 16.63 -2.57 -10.53
N LEU A 74 16.08 -3.79 -10.40
CA LEU A 74 15.87 -4.42 -9.11
C LEU A 74 17.10 -5.17 -8.59
N GLY A 75 17.97 -5.67 -9.47
CA GLY A 75 19.16 -6.45 -9.09
C GLY A 75 20.03 -5.77 -8.03
N PRO A 76 20.38 -4.48 -8.17
CA PRO A 76 21.10 -3.72 -7.14
C PRO A 76 20.32 -3.62 -5.81
N LEU A 77 19.00 -3.42 -5.86
CA LEU A 77 18.16 -3.30 -4.66
C LEU A 77 18.05 -4.64 -3.92
N VAL A 78 17.92 -5.74 -4.64
CA VAL A 78 17.92 -7.10 -4.08
C VAL A 78 19.26 -7.37 -3.38
N LYS A 79 20.40 -7.00 -3.98
CA LYS A 79 21.73 -7.10 -3.32
C LYS A 79 21.82 -6.26 -2.05
N LYS A 80 21.17 -5.08 -2.00
CA LYS A 80 21.09 -4.22 -0.80
C LYS A 80 20.14 -4.75 0.28
N GLY A 81 19.40 -5.82 -0.01
CA GLY A 81 18.52 -6.49 0.95
C GLY A 81 17.02 -6.28 0.71
N LEU A 82 16.59 -5.81 -0.46
CA LEU A 82 15.17 -5.75 -0.83
C LEU A 82 14.56 -7.16 -0.73
N LYS A 83 13.48 -7.30 0.03
CA LYS A 83 12.79 -8.58 0.25
C LYS A 83 11.43 -8.67 -0.42
N SER A 84 10.80 -7.54 -0.77
CA SER A 84 9.46 -7.55 -1.34
C SER A 84 9.22 -6.39 -2.29
N VAL A 85 8.48 -6.65 -3.36
CA VAL A 85 7.92 -5.64 -4.26
C VAL A 85 6.41 -5.79 -4.36
N ILE A 86 5.70 -4.70 -4.64
CA ILE A 86 4.32 -4.72 -5.09
C ILE A 86 4.22 -4.17 -6.52
N LEU A 87 3.65 -4.98 -7.42
CA LEU A 87 3.53 -4.68 -8.84
C LEU A 87 2.22 -3.92 -9.13
N PHE A 88 2.34 -2.81 -9.85
CA PHE A 88 1.23 -2.08 -10.44
C PHE A 88 1.37 -2.09 -11.96
N GLY A 89 0.38 -2.65 -12.67
CA GLY A 89 0.36 -2.63 -14.12
C GLY A 89 -0.08 -1.28 -14.64
N VAL A 90 0.62 -0.77 -15.66
CA VAL A 90 0.27 0.48 -16.35
C VAL A 90 0.07 0.17 -17.84
N PRO A 91 -1.04 -0.52 -18.18
CA PRO A 91 -1.33 -0.86 -19.57
C PRO A 91 -1.82 0.38 -20.33
N MET A 92 -1.03 0.82 -21.31
CA MET A 92 -1.33 1.96 -22.19
C MET A 92 -1.91 1.53 -23.53
N LYS A 93 -1.65 0.29 -23.97
CA LYS A 93 -2.02 -0.30 -25.26
C LYS A 93 -3.09 -1.37 -25.15
N ILE A 94 -3.38 -1.84 -23.94
CA ILE A 94 -4.43 -2.85 -23.72
C ILE A 94 -5.80 -2.18 -23.81
N GLN A 95 -6.68 -2.78 -24.60
CA GLN A 95 -8.05 -2.30 -24.74
C GLN A 95 -8.80 -2.42 -23.41
N LYS A 96 -9.38 -1.30 -22.97
CA LYS A 96 -10.22 -1.25 -21.77
C LYS A 96 -11.69 -1.52 -22.12
N ASP A 97 -12.41 -2.16 -21.22
CA ASP A 97 -13.84 -2.45 -21.36
C ASP A 97 -14.60 -2.28 -20.02
N ALA A 98 -15.91 -2.52 -20.00
CA ALA A 98 -16.73 -2.25 -18.81
C ALA A 98 -16.46 -3.18 -17.61
N ILE A 99 -15.76 -4.30 -17.80
CA ILE A 99 -15.55 -5.32 -16.76
C ILE A 99 -14.06 -5.58 -16.46
N GLY A 100 -13.17 -4.87 -17.14
CA GLY A 100 -11.73 -5.07 -17.06
C GLY A 100 -11.31 -6.47 -17.52
N SER A 101 -11.83 -6.96 -18.66
CA SER A 101 -11.55 -8.34 -19.12
C SER A 101 -10.06 -8.63 -19.26
N ALA A 102 -9.26 -7.61 -19.59
CA ALA A 102 -7.83 -7.77 -19.76
C ALA A 102 -7.02 -7.77 -18.45
N ALA A 103 -7.63 -7.55 -17.28
CA ALA A 103 -6.91 -7.41 -16.01
C ALA A 103 -6.04 -8.63 -15.65
N ASP A 104 -6.45 -9.82 -16.08
CA ASP A 104 -5.78 -11.10 -15.85
C ASP A 104 -5.39 -11.82 -17.15
N SER A 105 -5.32 -11.09 -18.26
CA SER A 105 -4.75 -11.63 -19.49
C SER A 105 -3.27 -12.01 -19.25
N PRO A 106 -2.80 -13.17 -19.74
CA PRO A 106 -1.41 -13.59 -19.60
C PRO A 106 -0.39 -12.59 -20.14
N GLU A 107 -0.81 -11.73 -21.06
CA GLU A 107 -0.01 -10.70 -21.72
C GLU A 107 0.05 -9.38 -20.93
N THR A 108 -0.61 -9.30 -19.77
CA THR A 108 -0.53 -8.10 -18.93
C THR A 108 0.89 -7.85 -18.42
N PRO A 109 1.30 -6.58 -18.30
CA PRO A 109 2.64 -6.24 -17.83
C PRO A 109 2.95 -6.85 -16.46
N VAL A 110 1.95 -6.96 -15.59
CA VAL A 110 2.10 -7.54 -14.24
C VAL A 110 2.34 -9.04 -14.24
N ILE A 111 1.62 -9.82 -15.07
CA ILE A 111 1.83 -11.28 -15.16
C ILE A 111 3.19 -11.57 -15.79
N LEU A 112 3.56 -10.84 -16.85
CA LEU A 112 4.86 -11.01 -17.48
C LEU A 112 6.00 -10.66 -16.50
N ALA A 113 5.89 -9.54 -15.77
CA ALA A 113 6.88 -9.16 -14.75
C ALA A 113 6.96 -10.18 -13.62
N LEU A 114 5.84 -10.70 -13.14
CA LEU A 114 5.79 -11.74 -12.11
C LEU A 114 6.56 -13.00 -12.54
N GLN A 115 6.33 -13.48 -13.77
CA GLN A 115 7.04 -14.64 -14.31
C GLN A 115 8.54 -14.40 -14.49
N LEU A 116 8.94 -13.19 -14.90
CA LEU A 116 10.35 -12.83 -15.01
C LEU A 116 11.02 -12.76 -13.64
N LEU A 117 10.42 -12.02 -12.70
CA LEU A 117 10.99 -11.76 -11.38
C LEU A 117 11.08 -13.02 -10.52
N SER A 118 10.12 -13.94 -10.64
CA SER A 118 10.19 -15.24 -9.96
C SER A 118 11.40 -16.08 -10.40
N LYS A 119 11.82 -15.97 -11.67
CA LYS A 119 13.02 -16.65 -12.19
C LYS A 119 14.30 -15.95 -11.78
N LEU A 120 14.35 -14.62 -11.92
CA LEU A 120 15.55 -13.82 -11.63
C LEU A 120 15.86 -13.73 -10.14
N PHE A 121 14.82 -13.58 -9.32
CA PHE A 121 14.93 -13.35 -7.88
C PHE A 121 13.99 -14.29 -7.10
N PRO A 122 14.29 -15.61 -7.02
CA PRO A 122 13.38 -16.60 -6.41
C PRO A 122 13.05 -16.36 -4.93
N GLN A 123 13.86 -15.55 -4.23
CA GLN A 123 13.68 -15.20 -2.81
C GLN A 123 12.95 -13.86 -2.60
N LEU A 124 12.60 -13.16 -3.69
CA LEU A 124 11.87 -11.91 -3.63
C LEU A 124 10.37 -12.21 -3.44
N LEU A 125 9.76 -11.66 -2.39
CA LEU A 125 8.33 -11.73 -2.19
C LEU A 125 7.63 -10.85 -3.24
N LEU A 126 6.74 -11.46 -4.02
CA LEU A 126 6.07 -10.83 -5.15
C LEU A 126 4.62 -10.58 -4.77
N VAL A 127 4.31 -9.33 -4.48
CA VAL A 127 2.97 -8.84 -4.20
C VAL A 127 2.41 -8.22 -5.48
N ILE A 128 1.12 -8.39 -5.74
CA ILE A 128 0.45 -7.79 -6.89
C ILE A 128 -0.82 -7.08 -6.42
N ASP A 129 -1.03 -5.84 -6.88
CA ASP A 129 -2.29 -5.15 -6.65
C ASP A 129 -3.41 -5.83 -7.44
N VAL A 130 -4.57 -6.05 -6.81
CA VAL A 130 -5.75 -6.56 -7.49
C VAL A 130 -6.81 -5.48 -7.53
N CYS A 131 -7.10 -4.98 -8.73
CA CYS A 131 -8.11 -3.97 -8.97
C CYS A 131 -8.49 -3.97 -10.46
N LEU A 132 -9.66 -3.41 -10.79
CA LEU A 132 -10.12 -3.30 -12.18
C LEU A 132 -9.91 -1.91 -12.78
N CYS A 133 -9.53 -0.90 -11.99
CA CYS A 133 -9.54 0.48 -12.46
C CYS A 133 -8.52 0.76 -13.57
N GLU A 134 -7.38 0.05 -13.61
CA GLU A 134 -6.40 0.17 -14.69
C GLU A 134 -6.93 -0.37 -16.03
N TYR A 135 -7.91 -1.29 -15.98
CA TYR A 135 -8.38 -2.07 -17.13
C TYR A 135 -9.83 -1.76 -17.53
N THR A 136 -10.59 -1.03 -16.70
CA THR A 136 -11.96 -0.65 -17.01
C THR A 136 -12.00 0.61 -17.87
N SER A 137 -12.94 0.66 -18.81
CA SER A 137 -13.14 1.82 -19.69
C SER A 137 -13.55 3.05 -18.90
N HIS A 138 -14.31 2.90 -17.81
CA HIS A 138 -14.77 4.01 -16.96
C HIS A 138 -13.79 4.40 -15.82
N GLY A 139 -12.74 3.62 -15.57
CA GLY A 139 -11.71 3.94 -14.55
C GLY A 139 -12.15 3.78 -13.09
N HIS A 140 -13.21 3.01 -12.83
CA HIS A 140 -13.66 2.65 -11.47
C HIS A 140 -13.13 1.28 -11.07
N CYS A 141 -13.07 1.02 -9.76
CA CYS A 141 -12.45 -0.19 -9.21
C CYS A 141 -13.30 -1.46 -9.34
N GLY A 142 -14.55 -1.35 -9.80
CA GLY A 142 -15.53 -2.44 -9.90
C GLY A 142 -16.45 -2.26 -11.11
N ILE A 143 -17.31 -3.24 -11.32
CA ILE A 143 -18.31 -3.28 -12.39
C ILE A 143 -19.47 -2.34 -12.04
N LEU A 144 -19.91 -1.54 -13.01
CA LEU A 144 -21.07 -0.67 -12.86
C LEU A 144 -22.37 -1.47 -12.83
N SER A 145 -23.29 -1.08 -11.94
CA SER A 145 -24.62 -1.68 -11.82
C SER A 145 -25.48 -1.37 -13.03
N SER A 146 -26.30 -2.33 -13.43
CA SER A 146 -27.36 -2.17 -14.44
C SER A 146 -28.67 -1.64 -13.86
N LEU A 147 -28.76 -1.51 -12.53
CA LEU A 147 -29.93 -0.95 -11.87
C LEU A 147 -30.07 0.55 -12.19
N PRO A 148 -31.31 1.09 -12.13
CA PRO A 148 -31.52 2.53 -12.23
C PRO A 148 -30.67 3.29 -11.22
N ASN A 149 -30.15 4.44 -11.65
CA ASN A 149 -29.41 5.33 -10.77
C ASN A 149 -30.26 5.74 -9.56
N PRO A 150 -29.65 5.90 -8.37
CA PRO A 150 -30.40 6.29 -7.19
C PRO A 150 -30.94 7.72 -7.36
N THR A 151 -32.07 8.01 -6.74
CA THR A 151 -32.79 9.30 -6.90
C THR A 151 -31.99 10.55 -6.51
N HIS A 152 -30.87 10.38 -5.79
CA HIS A 152 -29.99 11.46 -5.34
C HIS A 152 -28.71 11.60 -6.18
N SER A 153 -28.56 10.85 -7.29
CA SER A 153 -27.38 10.91 -8.15
C SER A 153 -27.69 10.45 -9.58
N ASP A 154 -27.25 11.22 -10.57
CA ASP A 154 -27.33 10.84 -11.99
C ASP A 154 -26.19 9.90 -12.43
N GLN A 155 -25.34 9.46 -11.50
CA GLN A 155 -24.21 8.57 -11.76
C GLN A 155 -24.55 7.10 -11.47
N PRO A 156 -24.04 6.14 -12.26
CA PRO A 156 -24.20 4.72 -11.98
C PRO A 156 -23.53 4.33 -10.66
N THR A 157 -24.09 3.32 -10.02
CA THR A 157 -23.53 2.70 -8.81
C THR A 157 -22.67 1.51 -9.17
N ILE A 158 -21.97 0.94 -8.19
CA ILE A 158 -21.18 -0.28 -8.37
C ILE A 158 -22.03 -1.49 -8.02
N ASP A 159 -21.96 -2.53 -8.84
CA ASP A 159 -22.47 -3.86 -8.49
C ASP A 159 -21.44 -4.58 -7.63
N ALA A 160 -21.68 -4.63 -6.31
CA ALA A 160 -20.73 -5.20 -5.36
C ALA A 160 -20.48 -6.69 -5.61
N GLN A 161 -21.51 -7.46 -5.97
CA GLN A 161 -21.37 -8.91 -6.16
C GLN A 161 -20.60 -9.22 -7.44
N ALA A 162 -21.02 -8.66 -8.57
CA ALA A 162 -20.33 -8.86 -9.84
C ALA A 162 -18.87 -8.36 -9.76
N SER A 163 -18.62 -7.26 -9.06
CA SER A 163 -17.27 -6.76 -8.83
C SER A 163 -16.43 -7.72 -7.99
N ALA A 164 -16.97 -8.25 -6.89
CA ALA A 164 -16.26 -9.19 -6.02
C ALA A 164 -15.92 -10.50 -6.75
N GLU A 165 -16.82 -10.99 -7.60
CA GLU A 165 -16.59 -12.15 -8.47
C GLU A 165 -15.45 -11.89 -9.44
N ARG A 166 -15.51 -10.78 -10.20
CA ARG A 166 -14.47 -10.44 -11.18
C ARG A 166 -13.11 -10.17 -10.53
N VAL A 167 -13.07 -9.44 -9.41
CA VAL A 167 -11.82 -9.21 -8.65
C VAL A 167 -11.22 -10.54 -8.16
N ALA A 168 -12.06 -11.49 -7.73
CA ALA A 168 -11.58 -12.80 -7.32
C ALA A 168 -10.98 -13.61 -8.48
N GLU A 169 -11.60 -13.59 -9.66
CA GLU A 169 -11.03 -14.21 -10.86
C GLU A 169 -9.62 -13.68 -11.15
N VAL A 170 -9.46 -12.36 -11.14
CA VAL A 170 -8.16 -11.70 -11.35
C VAL A 170 -7.13 -12.15 -10.31
N ALA A 171 -7.51 -12.11 -9.02
CA ALA A 171 -6.63 -12.55 -7.94
C ALA A 171 -6.18 -14.01 -8.09
N ILE A 172 -7.10 -14.91 -8.43
CA ILE A 172 -6.81 -16.34 -8.62
C ILE A 172 -5.88 -16.53 -9.81
N ASN A 173 -6.08 -15.81 -10.91
CA ASN A 173 -5.23 -15.91 -12.09
C ASN A 173 -3.82 -15.35 -11.83
N TYR A 174 -3.68 -14.27 -11.06
CA TYR A 174 -2.38 -13.83 -10.57
C TYR A 174 -1.71 -14.86 -9.65
N ALA A 175 -2.47 -15.50 -8.76
CA ALA A 175 -1.94 -16.56 -7.91
C ALA A 175 -1.46 -17.77 -8.74
N LYS A 176 -2.22 -18.19 -9.76
CA LYS A 176 -1.81 -19.23 -10.72
C LYS A 176 -0.55 -18.84 -11.50
N ALA A 177 -0.38 -17.56 -11.81
CA ALA A 177 0.80 -17.04 -12.48
C ALA A 177 2.04 -16.94 -11.56
N GLY A 178 1.89 -17.20 -10.26
CA GLY A 178 3.01 -17.25 -9.30
C GLY A 178 3.04 -16.12 -8.28
N ALA A 179 1.96 -15.36 -8.09
CA ALA A 179 1.92 -14.31 -7.08
C ALA A 179 1.95 -14.91 -5.68
N HIS A 180 2.93 -14.49 -4.86
CA HIS A 180 3.03 -14.91 -3.47
C HIS A 180 1.96 -14.25 -2.60
N VAL A 181 1.58 -13.02 -2.93
CA VAL A 181 0.57 -12.25 -2.23
C VAL A 181 -0.31 -11.50 -3.23
N VAL A 182 -1.62 -11.63 -3.11
CA VAL A 182 -2.60 -10.78 -3.81
C VAL A 182 -3.09 -9.69 -2.88
N ALA A 183 -3.09 -8.45 -3.35
CA ALA A 183 -3.42 -7.27 -2.56
C ALA A 183 -4.65 -6.53 -3.13
N PRO A 184 -5.89 -6.97 -2.81
CA PRO A 184 -7.12 -6.39 -3.35
C PRO A 184 -7.34 -4.98 -2.82
N SER A 185 -7.31 -4.00 -3.74
CA SER A 185 -7.33 -2.57 -3.44
C SER A 185 -8.66 -1.89 -3.81
N ASP A 186 -9.62 -2.64 -4.30
CA ASP A 186 -10.89 -2.21 -4.88
C ASP A 186 -11.89 -1.62 -3.85
N MET A 187 -11.84 -2.06 -2.59
CA MET A 187 -12.79 -1.72 -1.50
C MET A 187 -14.23 -2.25 -1.67
N MET A 188 -14.46 -3.24 -2.53
CA MET A 188 -15.79 -3.83 -2.70
C MET A 188 -16.21 -4.64 -1.47
N ASP A 189 -17.52 -4.70 -1.23
CA ASP A 189 -18.04 -5.56 -0.18
C ASP A 189 -17.91 -7.04 -0.58
N GLY A 190 -17.46 -7.89 0.35
CA GLY A 190 -17.36 -9.34 0.17
C GLY A 190 -16.19 -9.86 -0.68
N ARG A 191 -15.35 -8.99 -1.29
CA ARG A 191 -14.25 -9.46 -2.16
C ARG A 191 -13.26 -10.39 -1.47
N ILE A 192 -12.97 -10.20 -0.18
CA ILE A 192 -11.98 -11.01 0.52
C ILE A 192 -12.48 -12.45 0.67
N ARG A 193 -13.74 -12.61 1.08
CA ARG A 193 -14.38 -13.92 1.14
C ARG A 193 -14.36 -14.61 -0.22
N THR A 194 -14.71 -13.89 -1.28
CA THR A 194 -14.75 -14.45 -2.65
C THR A 194 -13.36 -14.87 -3.12
N ILE A 195 -12.33 -14.04 -2.90
CA ILE A 195 -10.94 -14.38 -3.21
C ILE A 195 -10.49 -15.62 -2.41
N LYS A 196 -10.70 -15.65 -1.09
CA LYS A 196 -10.26 -16.77 -0.22
C LYS A 196 -10.90 -18.09 -0.65
N LEU A 197 -12.21 -18.10 -0.91
CA LEU A 197 -12.92 -19.28 -1.42
C LEU A 197 -12.40 -19.71 -2.79
N GLY A 198 -12.10 -18.75 -3.68
CA GLY A 198 -11.51 -19.03 -4.99
C GLY A 198 -10.12 -19.66 -4.91
N LEU A 199 -9.26 -19.14 -4.02
CA LEU A 199 -7.95 -19.73 -3.74
C LEU A 199 -8.06 -21.13 -3.14
N MET A 200 -9.01 -21.36 -2.24
CA MET A 200 -9.27 -22.69 -1.65
C MET A 200 -9.67 -23.70 -2.73
N ARG A 201 -10.64 -23.34 -3.58
CA ARG A 201 -11.10 -24.20 -4.69
C ARG A 201 -10.00 -24.48 -5.71
N SER A 202 -9.06 -23.56 -5.88
CA SER A 202 -7.91 -23.70 -6.78
C SER A 202 -6.72 -24.43 -6.15
N GLY A 203 -6.78 -24.82 -4.88
CA GLY A 203 -5.66 -25.45 -4.17
C GLY A 203 -4.49 -24.51 -3.88
N LEU A 204 -4.72 -23.19 -3.89
CA LEU A 204 -3.70 -22.15 -3.74
C LEU A 204 -3.75 -21.40 -2.39
N ALA A 205 -4.76 -21.65 -1.56
CA ALA A 205 -4.98 -20.92 -0.30
C ALA A 205 -3.83 -21.04 0.72
N ASN A 206 -2.99 -22.07 0.63
CA ASN A 206 -1.80 -22.25 1.48
C ASN A 206 -0.50 -21.76 0.82
N ARG A 207 -0.57 -21.17 -0.38
CA ARG A 207 0.58 -20.71 -1.18
C ARG A 207 0.51 -19.24 -1.56
N CYS A 208 -0.69 -18.67 -1.58
CA CYS A 208 -0.94 -17.27 -1.90
C CYS A 208 -1.65 -16.60 -0.73
N ALA A 209 -1.02 -15.58 -0.15
CA ALA A 209 -1.60 -14.79 0.93
C ALA A 209 -2.49 -13.66 0.38
N ILE A 210 -3.46 -13.23 1.18
CA ILE A 210 -4.31 -12.07 0.89
C ILE A 210 -3.89 -10.90 1.78
N MET A 211 -3.35 -9.85 1.18
CA MET A 211 -3.05 -8.58 1.84
C MET A 211 -4.17 -7.58 1.54
N SER A 212 -5.19 -7.56 2.39
CA SER A 212 -6.36 -6.73 2.14
C SER A 212 -6.07 -5.25 2.40
N TYR A 213 -6.44 -4.39 1.45
CA TYR A 213 -6.59 -2.95 1.70
C TYR A 213 -7.85 -2.69 2.54
N SER A 214 -7.86 -3.15 3.79
CA SER A 214 -9.03 -3.17 4.65
C SER A 214 -9.58 -1.79 4.99
N ALA A 215 -8.69 -0.83 5.21
CA ALA A 215 -9.07 0.55 5.47
C ALA A 215 -8.40 1.47 4.43
N LYS A 216 -8.98 1.55 3.23
CA LYS A 216 -8.57 2.48 2.17
C LYS A 216 -9.52 3.66 2.07
N PHE A 217 -9.00 4.85 2.38
CA PHE A 217 -9.76 6.09 2.44
C PHE A 217 -9.83 6.81 1.09
N ALA A 218 -10.89 7.60 0.88
CA ALA A 218 -11.06 8.52 -0.24
C ALA A 218 -10.21 9.79 0.01
N SER A 219 -8.91 9.68 -0.27
CA SER A 219 -7.91 10.70 0.08
C SER A 219 -7.51 11.59 -1.09
N GLY A 220 -7.15 12.84 -0.77
CA GLY A 220 -6.46 13.76 -1.69
C GLY A 220 -4.99 13.38 -1.96
N MET A 221 -4.40 12.47 -1.16
CA MET A 221 -2.98 12.09 -1.25
C MET A 221 -2.66 11.13 -2.42
N TYR A 222 -3.63 10.82 -3.30
CA TYR A 222 -3.42 9.86 -4.40
C TYR A 222 -3.01 10.51 -5.73
N GLY A 223 -2.86 11.84 -5.79
CA GLY A 223 -2.57 12.57 -7.03
C GLY A 223 -1.43 11.96 -7.85
N PRO A 224 -0.19 11.89 -7.32
CA PRO A 224 0.93 11.39 -8.11
C PRO A 224 0.84 9.90 -8.50
N PHE A 225 0.14 9.08 -7.72
CA PHE A 225 -0.13 7.69 -8.11
C PHE A 225 -1.06 7.63 -9.34
N ARG A 226 -2.06 8.51 -9.43
CA ARG A 226 -2.95 8.55 -10.61
C ARG A 226 -2.18 8.97 -11.86
N ASP A 227 -1.21 9.86 -11.74
CA ASP A 227 -0.30 10.21 -12.84
C ASP A 227 0.60 9.04 -13.22
N ALA A 228 1.11 8.30 -12.22
CA ALA A 228 1.93 7.12 -12.42
C ALA A 228 1.18 6.03 -13.20
N THR A 229 -0.10 5.80 -12.92
CA THR A 229 -0.90 4.73 -13.54
C THR A 229 -1.78 5.22 -14.71
N GLY A 230 -1.82 6.52 -14.99
CA GLY A 230 -2.73 7.10 -15.98
C GLY A 230 -4.22 6.86 -15.67
N ASN A 231 -4.57 6.75 -14.38
CA ASN A 231 -5.85 6.21 -13.94
C ASN A 231 -6.63 7.19 -13.06
N ALA A 232 -7.34 8.11 -13.71
CA ALA A 232 -8.40 8.91 -13.09
C ALA A 232 -9.78 8.36 -13.51
N PRO A 233 -10.78 8.33 -12.61
CA PRO A 233 -12.13 7.95 -13.01
C PRO A 233 -12.65 8.92 -14.07
N MET A 234 -13.33 8.39 -15.11
CA MET A 234 -13.84 9.23 -16.21
C MET A 234 -14.99 10.13 -15.78
N PHE A 235 -15.73 9.73 -14.75
CA PHE A 235 -16.82 10.49 -14.17
C PHE A 235 -16.90 10.27 -12.66
N GLY A 236 -17.66 11.14 -11.98
CA GLY A 236 -17.90 11.01 -10.54
C GLY A 236 -16.62 10.97 -9.71
N ASN A 237 -16.60 10.11 -8.71
CA ASN A 237 -15.46 9.91 -7.81
C ASN A 237 -15.51 8.51 -7.17
N ARG A 238 -14.55 8.21 -6.28
CA ARG A 238 -14.43 6.89 -5.61
C ARG A 238 -15.02 6.86 -4.20
N LYS A 239 -15.77 7.90 -3.78
CA LYS A 239 -16.26 8.07 -2.39
C LYS A 239 -17.38 7.09 -1.99
N CYS A 240 -17.99 6.40 -2.96
CA CYS A 240 -19.02 5.40 -2.67
C CYS A 240 -18.48 4.03 -2.25
N TYR A 241 -17.15 3.84 -2.24
CA TYR A 241 -16.51 2.60 -1.81
C TYR A 241 -15.19 2.85 -1.05
N GLN A 242 -14.41 3.86 -1.42
CA GLN A 242 -13.32 4.32 -0.57
C GLN A 242 -13.88 5.05 0.65
N LEU A 243 -13.33 4.75 1.83
CA LEU A 243 -13.89 5.22 3.09
C LEU A 243 -13.80 6.75 3.21
N PRO A 244 -14.81 7.45 3.74
CA PRO A 244 -14.71 8.88 3.98
C PRO A 244 -13.61 9.18 5.03
N PRO A 245 -12.81 10.26 4.89
CA PRO A 245 -11.70 10.55 5.80
C PRO A 245 -12.05 10.59 7.30
N ASN A 246 -13.25 11.08 7.65
CA ASN A 246 -13.74 11.11 9.04
C ASN A 246 -14.41 9.79 9.47
N GLY A 247 -14.37 8.75 8.63
CA GLY A 247 -15.08 7.49 8.78
C GLY A 247 -14.40 6.45 9.66
N ARG A 248 -13.96 6.80 10.88
CA ARG A 248 -13.30 5.84 11.78
C ARG A 248 -14.15 4.60 12.06
N GLY A 249 -15.46 4.77 12.29
CA GLY A 249 -16.38 3.66 12.57
C GLY A 249 -16.49 2.65 11.42
N ILE A 250 -16.55 3.13 10.16
CA ILE A 250 -16.61 2.24 9.00
C ILE A 250 -15.27 1.55 8.73
N ALA A 251 -14.14 2.23 8.97
CA ALA A 251 -12.81 1.61 8.90
C ALA A 251 -12.68 0.44 9.88
N ARG A 252 -13.07 0.63 11.15
CA ARG A 252 -13.07 -0.44 12.16
C ARG A 252 -13.98 -1.63 11.76
N ARG A 253 -15.11 -1.36 11.10
CA ARG A 253 -16.01 -2.42 10.59
C ARG A 253 -15.37 -3.18 9.43
N ALA A 254 -14.75 -2.49 8.48
CA ALA A 254 -14.09 -3.08 7.33
C ALA A 254 -12.87 -3.95 7.73
N ILE A 255 -12.07 -3.49 8.70
CA ILE A 255 -10.96 -4.26 9.29
C ILE A 255 -11.47 -5.59 9.87
N ARG A 256 -12.51 -5.55 10.72
CA ARG A 256 -13.09 -6.76 11.30
C ARG A 256 -13.68 -7.69 10.25
N ARG A 257 -14.38 -7.14 9.26
CA ARG A 257 -14.94 -7.91 8.14
C ARG A 257 -13.83 -8.68 7.44
N ASP A 258 -12.79 -8.00 7.00
CA ASP A 258 -11.75 -8.61 6.17
C ASP A 258 -10.94 -9.66 6.94
N ALA A 259 -10.68 -9.42 8.23
CA ALA A 259 -10.09 -10.43 9.12
C ALA A 259 -10.96 -11.69 9.19
N ALA A 260 -12.27 -11.52 9.41
CA ALA A 260 -13.24 -12.62 9.46
C ALA A 260 -13.43 -13.34 8.12
N GLU A 261 -13.22 -12.65 6.99
CA GLU A 261 -13.34 -13.19 5.64
C GLU A 261 -12.07 -13.93 5.16
N GLY A 262 -11.00 -13.93 5.96
CA GLY A 262 -9.78 -14.72 5.70
C GLY A 262 -8.65 -13.96 5.03
N ALA A 263 -8.59 -12.63 5.18
CA ALA A 263 -7.37 -11.88 4.90
C ALA A 263 -6.22 -12.39 5.79
N ASP A 264 -5.00 -12.45 5.26
CA ASP A 264 -3.82 -12.90 6.00
C ASP A 264 -3.00 -11.70 6.52
N ILE A 265 -3.13 -10.54 5.87
CA ILE A 265 -2.52 -9.27 6.24
C ILE A 265 -3.57 -8.16 6.07
N LEU A 266 -3.65 -7.23 7.03
CA LEU A 266 -4.60 -6.12 7.01
C LEU A 266 -3.85 -4.81 6.73
N MET A 267 -4.33 -4.00 5.78
CA MET A 267 -3.66 -2.76 5.37
C MET A 267 -4.52 -1.51 5.59
N VAL A 268 -3.85 -0.45 6.09
CA VAL A 268 -4.39 0.92 6.14
C VAL A 268 -3.73 1.80 5.07
N LYS A 269 -4.55 2.57 4.33
CA LYS A 269 -4.10 3.46 3.26
C LYS A 269 -4.98 4.72 3.19
N PRO A 270 -4.42 5.94 3.17
CA PRO A 270 -3.01 6.34 3.37
C PRO A 270 -2.47 6.06 4.79
N ALA A 271 -1.18 6.34 5.05
CA ALA A 271 -0.55 6.04 6.33
C ALA A 271 -0.53 7.25 7.29
N LEU A 272 0.27 8.28 7.01
CA LEU A 272 0.53 9.42 7.90
C LEU A 272 -0.73 10.14 8.42
N PRO A 273 -1.75 10.48 7.60
CA PRO A 273 -2.98 11.09 8.11
C PRO A 273 -3.92 10.11 8.84
N TYR A 274 -3.59 8.81 8.91
CA TYR A 274 -4.44 7.76 9.47
C TYR A 274 -3.67 6.84 10.44
N LEU A 275 -2.65 7.36 11.13
CA LEU A 275 -1.90 6.61 12.15
C LEU A 275 -2.82 6.11 13.28
N ASP A 276 -3.89 6.84 13.59
CA ASP A 276 -4.93 6.43 14.53
C ASP A 276 -5.68 5.18 14.04
N ILE A 277 -5.90 5.05 12.73
CA ILE A 277 -6.52 3.88 12.12
C ILE A 277 -5.56 2.69 12.05
N ILE A 278 -4.26 2.92 11.87
CA ILE A 278 -3.23 1.86 12.00
C ILE A 278 -3.25 1.30 13.44
N SER A 279 -3.31 2.19 14.44
CA SER A 279 -3.44 1.81 15.84
C SER A 279 -4.73 1.04 16.12
N ASP A 280 -5.86 1.50 15.59
CA ASP A 280 -7.12 0.77 15.66
C ASP A 280 -7.03 -0.62 15.03
N CYS A 281 -6.37 -0.76 13.89
CA CYS A 281 -6.17 -2.04 13.21
C CYS A 281 -5.39 -3.02 14.10
N ALA A 282 -4.26 -2.58 14.63
CA ALA A 282 -3.42 -3.37 15.53
C ALA A 282 -4.13 -3.76 16.84
N GLN A 283 -5.08 -2.95 17.32
CA GLN A 283 -5.89 -3.27 18.50
C GLN A 283 -7.06 -4.20 18.19
N ILE A 284 -7.67 -4.08 17.02
CA ILE A 284 -8.83 -4.90 16.60
C ILE A 284 -8.40 -6.31 16.23
N ALA A 285 -7.24 -6.44 15.60
CA ALA A 285 -6.72 -7.69 15.06
C ALA A 285 -5.25 -7.88 15.50
N PRO A 286 -4.98 -8.01 16.81
CA PRO A 286 -3.63 -8.06 17.35
C PRO A 286 -2.83 -9.29 16.90
N GLU A 287 -3.51 -10.35 16.44
CA GLU A 287 -2.85 -11.54 15.90
C GLU A 287 -2.42 -11.40 14.43
N TYR A 288 -2.80 -10.32 13.75
CA TYR A 288 -2.55 -10.12 12.32
C TYR A 288 -1.38 -9.17 12.06
N PRO A 289 -0.54 -9.44 11.03
CA PRO A 289 0.36 -8.43 10.51
C PRO A 289 -0.42 -7.22 9.99
N VAL A 290 0.02 -6.03 10.39
CA VAL A 290 -0.58 -4.76 9.93
C VAL A 290 0.36 -4.11 8.92
N ALA A 291 -0.12 -3.98 7.69
CA ALA A 291 0.52 -3.19 6.67
C ALA A 291 0.02 -1.75 6.67
N CYS A 292 0.88 -0.81 6.29
CA CYS A 292 0.46 0.55 5.94
C CYS A 292 1.10 0.98 4.63
N TYR A 293 0.46 1.90 3.93
CA TYR A 293 0.98 2.45 2.68
C TYR A 293 1.26 3.94 2.84
N GLN A 294 2.55 4.31 2.86
CA GLN A 294 2.99 5.70 2.65
C GLN A 294 2.78 6.06 1.18
N VAL A 295 1.63 6.67 0.89
CA VAL A 295 1.19 6.81 -0.51
C VAL A 295 1.97 7.90 -1.23
N SER A 296 1.73 7.97 -2.54
CA SER A 296 2.44 8.84 -3.47
C SER A 296 2.47 10.31 -3.04
N GLY A 297 1.34 10.86 -2.56
CA GLY A 297 1.27 12.23 -2.08
C GLY A 297 1.98 12.44 -0.75
N GLU A 298 2.00 11.45 0.15
CA GLU A 298 2.75 11.54 1.40
C GLU A 298 4.26 11.57 1.13
N TYR A 299 4.74 10.67 0.27
CA TYR A 299 6.13 10.64 -0.17
C TYR A 299 6.53 11.96 -0.85
N ALA A 300 5.75 12.41 -1.84
CA ALA A 300 6.03 13.65 -2.57
C ALA A 300 5.99 14.88 -1.64
N MET A 301 5.10 14.91 -0.67
CA MET A 301 5.03 15.96 0.34
C MET A 301 6.31 16.01 1.20
N VAL A 302 6.83 14.86 1.63
CA VAL A 302 8.09 14.78 2.38
C VAL A 302 9.27 15.22 1.51
N VAL A 303 9.37 14.73 0.27
CA VAL A 303 10.44 15.12 -0.65
C VAL A 303 10.41 16.63 -0.92
N ALA A 304 9.25 17.20 -1.23
CA ALA A 304 9.12 18.62 -1.54
C ALA A 304 9.43 19.54 -0.35
N GLY A 305 9.13 19.11 0.89
CA GLY A 305 9.50 19.88 2.08
C GLY A 305 11.01 19.89 2.31
N ALA A 306 11.68 18.76 2.06
CA ALA A 306 13.13 18.68 2.15
C ALA A 306 13.84 19.49 1.04
N GLU A 307 13.34 19.43 -0.20
CA GLU A 307 13.86 20.24 -1.32
C GLU A 307 13.76 21.75 -1.07
N LYS A 308 12.78 22.18 -0.26
CA LYS A 308 12.62 23.58 0.17
C LYS A 308 13.43 23.92 1.43
N GLY A 309 14.21 22.99 1.96
CA GLY A 309 15.01 23.20 3.17
C GLY A 309 14.18 23.33 4.46
N ILE A 310 12.93 22.85 4.49
CA ILE A 310 12.10 22.88 5.71
C ILE A 310 12.67 21.90 6.75
N TYR A 311 13.21 20.78 6.29
CA TYR A 311 13.82 19.72 7.11
C TYR A 311 14.79 18.86 6.30
N ASP A 312 15.59 18.05 6.99
CA ASP A 312 16.40 17.00 6.36
C ASP A 312 15.52 15.84 5.88
N LEU A 313 15.79 15.33 4.67
CA LEU A 313 15.00 14.27 4.04
C LEU A 313 15.11 12.94 4.81
N LYS A 314 16.34 12.57 5.21
CA LYS A 314 16.59 11.30 5.90
C LYS A 314 15.90 11.31 7.25
N ALA A 315 16.03 12.39 8.01
CA ALA A 315 15.37 12.59 9.30
C ALA A 315 13.84 12.46 9.19
N MET A 316 13.19 13.17 8.26
CA MET A 316 11.73 13.06 8.13
C MET A 316 11.25 11.73 7.56
N ALA A 317 12.03 11.07 6.70
CA ALA A 317 11.72 9.72 6.27
C ALA A 317 11.72 8.75 7.46
N PHE A 318 12.75 8.80 8.32
CA PHE A 318 12.77 8.01 9.55
C PHE A 318 11.62 8.36 10.49
N GLU A 319 11.37 9.63 10.77
CA GLU A 319 10.31 10.04 11.70
C GLU A 319 8.91 9.57 11.24
N THR A 320 8.60 9.73 9.94
CA THR A 320 7.31 9.28 9.40
C THR A 320 7.15 7.76 9.45
N THR A 321 8.19 7.00 9.11
CA THR A 321 8.14 5.52 9.14
C THR A 321 8.18 4.95 10.55
N GLU A 322 8.98 5.49 11.45
CA GLU A 322 8.97 5.13 12.87
C GLU A 322 7.62 5.49 13.51
N GLY A 323 6.98 6.57 13.07
CA GLY A 323 5.59 6.91 13.42
C GLY A 323 4.58 5.82 13.01
N MET A 324 4.74 5.23 11.83
CA MET A 324 3.91 4.12 11.35
C MET A 324 4.14 2.84 12.18
N VAL A 325 5.39 2.53 12.49
CA VAL A 325 5.75 1.38 13.37
C VAL A 325 5.22 1.57 14.78
N ARG A 326 5.36 2.78 15.34
CA ARG A 326 4.79 3.17 16.64
C ARG A 326 3.27 2.96 16.65
N ALA A 327 2.59 3.32 15.56
CA ALA A 327 1.16 3.10 15.42
C ALA A 327 0.76 1.62 15.30
N GLY A 328 1.70 0.70 15.10
CA GLY A 328 1.45 -0.74 15.08
C GLY A 328 1.67 -1.42 13.74
N ALA A 329 2.15 -0.71 12.72
CA ALA A 329 2.49 -1.32 11.43
C ALA A 329 3.74 -2.21 11.56
N SER A 330 3.66 -3.43 11.02
CA SER A 330 4.77 -4.37 10.89
C SER A 330 5.27 -4.50 9.44
N ILE A 331 4.52 -3.93 8.47
CA ILE A 331 4.84 -3.95 7.03
C ILE A 331 4.58 -2.54 6.48
N ILE A 332 5.51 -2.00 5.69
CA ILE A 332 5.46 -0.64 5.16
C ILE A 332 5.62 -0.67 3.64
N LEU A 333 4.59 -0.27 2.92
CA LEU A 333 4.69 0.05 1.49
C LEU A 333 5.17 1.50 1.37
N SER A 334 6.35 1.70 0.81
CA SER A 334 6.95 3.04 0.69
C SER A 334 7.84 3.19 -0.53
N TYR A 335 7.76 4.37 -1.16
CA TYR A 335 8.66 4.79 -2.24
C TYR A 335 10.06 5.18 -1.74
N PHE A 336 10.25 5.35 -0.42
CA PHE A 336 11.57 5.51 0.20
C PHE A 336 12.32 4.18 0.37
N THR A 337 11.74 3.05 -0.05
CA THR A 337 12.39 1.73 0.12
C THR A 337 13.84 1.71 -0.38
N PRO A 338 14.17 2.21 -1.59
CA PRO A 338 15.57 2.26 -2.03
C PRO A 338 16.51 2.97 -1.05
N GLN A 339 16.07 4.10 -0.47
CA GLN A 339 16.82 4.88 0.50
C GLN A 339 16.97 4.15 1.84
N PHE A 340 15.91 3.52 2.34
CA PHE A 340 15.98 2.74 3.59
C PHE A 340 16.87 1.50 3.48
N LEU A 341 17.00 0.91 2.30
CA LEU A 341 17.96 -0.18 2.07
C LEU A 341 19.41 0.27 2.25
N ASP A 342 19.71 1.54 1.98
CA ASP A 342 21.03 2.14 2.24
C ASP A 342 21.13 2.59 3.70
N TRP A 343 20.19 3.43 4.16
CA TRP A 343 20.26 4.05 5.48
C TRP A 343 20.18 3.08 6.66
N LEU A 344 19.50 1.93 6.51
CA LEU A 344 19.47 0.89 7.56
C LEU A 344 20.72 0.00 7.56
N GLY A 345 21.63 0.17 6.59
CA GLY A 345 22.95 -0.48 6.57
C GLY A 345 24.07 0.38 7.18
N GLU A 346 23.82 1.66 7.44
CA GLU A 346 24.76 2.57 8.09
C GLU A 346 24.67 2.40 9.62
N GLU A 347 25.80 2.43 10.33
CA GLU A 347 25.78 2.50 11.80
C GLU A 347 25.05 3.79 12.22
N ARG A 348 24.03 3.66 13.08
CA ARG A 348 23.20 4.77 13.57
C ARG A 348 23.76 5.39 14.84
#